data_AF-A0A9D0KLT4-F1
#
_entry.id   AF-A0A9D0KLT4-F1
#
_cell.length_a   1.000
_cell.length_b   1.000
_cell.length_c   1.000
_cell.angle_alpha   90.00
_cell.angle_beta   90.00
_cell.angle_gamma   90.00
#
_symmetry.space_group_name_H-M   'P 1'
#
loop_
_entity.id
_entity.type
_entity.pdbx_description
1 polymer ?
#
loop_
_entity_poly.entity_id
_entity_poly.type
_entity_poly.pdbx_seq_one_letter_code
_entity_poly.pdbx_strand_id
1 'polypeptide(L)'
;MRRSFSLVTLLLVALSLSSGGTIRAQTLTEATGIYYIGPEDILAAAIDLAAPYVVRVDQPNLAQVIVINNAPIKETLRTFGPEIQRGSLGLVLFTGPLFPQDIDDLRVLLGFSTFGMATTSASADVESLTTDDPLVGAIPWRTAPPIQARTVLTNPNLLEPLITTQVGEGLIQRVRGREATQVYLVGGWMGHPSNEDWRGWPYFNYLIYR
;
A
#
# COMPACT_ATOMS: atom_id res chain seq x y z
N MET A 1 67.41 18.65 10.31
CA MET A 1 65.99 18.36 10.62
C MET A 1 65.13 18.64 9.39
N ARG A 2 64.74 17.62 8.61
CA ARG A 2 63.69 17.65 7.56
C ARG A 2 63.71 16.29 6.82
N ARG A 3 63.32 15.22 7.52
CA ARG A 3 63.11 13.88 6.98
C ARG A 3 61.92 13.26 7.71
N SER A 4 60.75 13.84 7.50
CA SER A 4 59.51 13.35 8.13
C SER A 4 58.23 13.71 7.37
N PHE A 5 58.32 14.51 6.30
CA PHE A 5 57.13 14.90 5.53
C PHE A 5 56.70 13.88 4.46
N SER A 6 57.59 13.03 3.93
CA SER A 6 57.22 12.09 2.86
C SER A 6 56.46 10.85 3.33
N LEU A 7 56.52 10.49 4.61
CA LEU A 7 55.81 9.32 5.15
C LEU A 7 54.34 9.61 5.48
N VAL A 8 54.02 10.86 5.83
CA VAL A 8 52.64 11.27 6.13
C VAL A 8 51.80 11.35 4.86
N THR A 9 52.37 11.79 3.75
CA THR A 9 51.66 11.90 2.47
C THR A 9 51.35 10.53 1.85
N LEU A 10 52.23 9.53 2.03
CA LEU A 10 51.98 8.17 1.54
C LEU A 10 50.88 7.44 2.35
N LEU A 11 50.79 7.74 3.66
CA LEU A 11 49.78 7.13 4.54
C LEU A 11 48.37 7.72 4.29
N LEU A 12 48.26 9.00 3.92
CA LEU A 12 46.98 9.63 3.59
C LEU A 12 46.40 9.17 2.25
N VAL A 13 47.25 8.80 1.28
CA VAL A 13 46.79 8.21 0.02
C VAL A 13 46.37 6.74 0.22
N ALA A 14 47.00 6.00 1.13
CA ALA A 14 46.60 4.62 1.43
C ALA A 14 45.24 4.52 2.17
N LEU A 15 44.88 5.52 2.99
CA LEU A 15 43.59 5.54 3.71
C LEU A 15 42.39 6.00 2.87
N SER A 16 42.61 6.55 1.66
CA SER A 16 41.51 6.98 0.78
C SER A 16 41.02 5.89 -0.18
N LEU A 17 41.63 4.70 -0.17
CA LEU A 17 41.19 3.55 -0.98
C LEU A 17 40.31 2.53 -0.21
N SER A 18 40.03 2.74 1.08
CA SER A 18 39.29 1.78 1.92
C SER A 18 37.83 2.15 2.23
N SER A 19 37.29 3.20 1.62
CA SER A 19 35.86 3.58 1.75
C SER A 19 35.04 3.24 0.49
N GLY A 20 35.41 2.17 -0.21
CA GLY A 20 34.52 1.47 -1.14
C GLY A 20 33.49 0.65 -0.37
N GLY A 21 32.64 1.33 0.42
CA GLY A 21 31.43 0.74 0.95
C GLY A 21 30.59 0.31 -0.24
N THR A 22 30.62 -0.98 -0.55
CA THR A 22 29.65 -1.57 -1.46
C THR A 22 28.31 -1.41 -0.76
N ILE A 23 27.60 -0.33 -1.09
CA ILE A 23 26.16 -0.30 -0.94
C ILE A 23 25.70 -1.43 -1.86
N ARG A 24 25.54 -2.62 -1.29
CA ARG A 24 24.70 -3.64 -1.88
C ARG A 24 23.32 -3.03 -1.87
N ALA A 25 22.94 -2.42 -2.99
CA ALA A 25 21.55 -2.37 -3.36
C ALA A 25 21.06 -3.80 -3.17
N GLN A 26 20.18 -4.03 -2.19
CA GLN A 26 19.43 -5.27 -2.12
C GLN A 26 18.67 -5.33 -3.44
N THR A 27 19.20 -6.06 -4.41
CA THR A 27 18.41 -6.51 -5.54
C THR A 27 17.29 -7.31 -4.91
N LEU A 28 16.06 -6.80 -4.98
CA LEU A 28 14.86 -7.54 -4.65
C LEU A 28 14.82 -8.69 -5.67
N THR A 29 15.33 -9.87 -5.30
CA THR A 29 15.59 -10.95 -6.26
C THR A 29 14.35 -11.77 -6.62
N GLU A 30 13.21 -11.54 -5.96
CA GLU A 30 11.96 -12.25 -6.24
C GLU A 30 10.84 -11.23 -6.44
N ALA A 31 10.15 -11.33 -7.58
CA ALA A 31 8.96 -10.53 -7.86
C ALA A 31 7.88 -10.80 -6.80
N THR A 32 7.16 -9.75 -6.39
CA THR A 32 6.01 -9.92 -5.49
C THR A 32 4.82 -10.41 -6.30
N GLY A 33 4.39 -11.64 -6.04
CA GLY A 33 3.20 -12.27 -6.61
C GLY A 33 1.92 -11.71 -5.99
N ILE A 34 1.05 -11.17 -6.85
CA ILE A 34 -0.26 -10.64 -6.47
C ILE A 34 -1.36 -11.54 -7.03
N TYR A 35 -2.22 -12.04 -6.16
CA TYR A 35 -3.50 -12.60 -6.59
C TYR A 35 -4.56 -11.48 -6.57
N TYR A 36 -4.94 -11.03 -7.76
CA TYR A 36 -5.89 -9.92 -7.93
C TYR A 36 -7.32 -10.44 -8.07
N ILE A 37 -8.23 -9.89 -7.27
CA ILE A 37 -9.65 -10.23 -7.27
C ILE A 37 -10.46 -8.95 -7.47
N GLY A 38 -10.96 -8.75 -8.69
CA GLY A 38 -11.66 -7.53 -9.06
C GLY A 38 -11.90 -7.43 -10.57
N PRO A 39 -12.47 -6.30 -11.03
CA PRO A 39 -12.61 -6.02 -12.45
C PRO A 39 -11.24 -5.79 -13.11
N GLU A 40 -11.12 -6.12 -14.40
CA GLU A 40 -9.97 -5.75 -15.24
C GLU A 40 -10.04 -4.25 -15.58
N ASP A 41 -9.67 -3.42 -14.61
CA ASP A 41 -9.74 -1.96 -14.67
C ASP A 41 -8.34 -1.31 -14.58
N ILE A 42 -8.30 0.00 -14.26
CA ILE A 42 -7.05 0.72 -14.13
C ILE A 42 -6.15 0.19 -13.00
N LEU A 43 -6.71 -0.41 -11.94
CA LEU A 43 -5.92 -1.00 -10.87
C LEU A 43 -5.24 -2.28 -11.36
N ALA A 44 -5.98 -3.14 -12.07
CA ALA A 44 -5.42 -4.33 -12.71
C ALA A 44 -4.30 -3.96 -13.69
N ALA A 45 -4.55 -2.98 -14.58
CA ALA A 45 -3.56 -2.51 -15.54
C ALA A 45 -2.33 -1.87 -14.87
N ALA A 46 -2.52 -1.12 -13.77
CA ALA A 46 -1.41 -0.56 -13.02
C ALA A 46 -0.54 -1.67 -12.39
N ILE A 47 -1.14 -2.74 -11.87
CA ILE A 47 -0.36 -3.90 -11.38
C ILE A 47 0.46 -4.53 -12.51
N ASP A 48 -0.11 -4.67 -13.71
CA ASP A 48 0.61 -5.23 -14.87
C ASP A 48 1.81 -4.36 -15.29
N LEU A 49 1.67 -3.03 -15.19
CA LEU A 49 2.77 -2.09 -15.48
C LEU A 49 3.90 -2.12 -14.44
N ALA A 50 3.67 -2.69 -13.26
CA ALA A 50 4.67 -2.81 -12.19
C ALA A 50 5.68 -3.97 -12.41
N ALA A 51 5.50 -4.76 -13.47
CA ALA A 51 6.43 -5.81 -13.83
C ALA A 51 7.84 -5.26 -14.12
N PRO A 52 8.92 -5.96 -13.73
CA PRO A 52 8.95 -7.31 -13.15
C PRO A 52 8.90 -7.34 -11.61
N TYR A 53 8.71 -6.19 -10.94
CA TYR A 53 8.82 -6.12 -9.47
C TYR A 53 7.58 -6.64 -8.76
N VAL A 54 6.43 -6.46 -9.40
CA VAL A 54 5.13 -6.99 -8.99
C VAL A 54 4.55 -7.75 -10.18
N VAL A 55 4.04 -8.95 -9.95
CA VAL A 55 3.53 -9.83 -11.00
C VAL A 55 2.20 -10.42 -10.55
N ARG A 56 1.18 -10.34 -11.42
CA ARG A 56 -0.08 -11.05 -11.18
C ARG A 56 0.13 -12.56 -11.33
N VAL A 57 -0.41 -13.30 -10.38
CA VAL A 57 -0.42 -14.77 -10.41
C VAL A 57 -1.85 -15.28 -10.55
N ASP A 58 -2.02 -16.39 -11.27
CA ASP A 58 -3.34 -16.98 -11.53
C ASP A 58 -3.81 -17.93 -10.41
N GLN A 59 -2.93 -18.26 -9.47
CA GLN A 59 -3.24 -19.17 -8.37
C GLN A 59 -2.97 -18.51 -7.02
N PRO A 60 -3.91 -18.56 -6.05
CA PRO A 60 -3.73 -17.89 -4.77
C PRO A 60 -2.53 -18.38 -3.95
N ASN A 61 -2.20 -19.67 -4.04
CA ASN A 61 -1.06 -20.28 -3.34
C ASN A 61 0.31 -19.79 -3.83
N LEU A 62 0.36 -19.07 -4.95
CA LEU A 62 1.57 -18.45 -5.49
C LEU A 62 1.70 -16.98 -5.07
N ALA A 63 0.68 -16.41 -4.42
CA ALA A 63 0.67 -15.01 -4.07
C ALA A 63 1.24 -14.76 -2.67
N GLN A 64 1.96 -13.65 -2.55
CA GLN A 64 2.39 -13.08 -1.27
C GLN A 64 1.40 -12.00 -0.80
N VAL A 65 0.65 -11.40 -1.74
CA VAL A 65 -0.35 -10.37 -1.46
C VAL A 65 -1.65 -10.68 -2.22
N ILE A 66 -2.78 -10.57 -1.54
CA ILE A 66 -4.09 -10.52 -2.19
C ILE A 66 -4.51 -9.07 -2.35
N VAL A 67 -4.93 -8.71 -3.57
CA VAL A 67 -5.59 -7.43 -3.83
C VAL A 67 -7.07 -7.71 -4.08
N ILE A 68 -7.93 -7.16 -3.23
CA ILE A 68 -9.38 -7.21 -3.43
C ILE A 68 -9.81 -5.83 -3.90
N ASN A 69 -10.29 -5.72 -5.14
CA ASN A 69 -10.84 -4.49 -5.69
C ASN A 69 -12.34 -4.60 -5.89
N ASN A 70 -13.10 -4.13 -4.89
CA ASN A 70 -14.56 -4.04 -4.95
C ASN A 70 -15.24 -5.30 -5.53
N ALA A 71 -14.77 -6.48 -5.14
CA ALA A 71 -15.22 -7.75 -5.70
C ALA A 71 -16.23 -8.43 -4.76
N PRO A 72 -17.33 -9.01 -5.26
CA PRO A 72 -18.36 -9.68 -4.44
C PRO A 72 -17.88 -11.06 -3.96
N ILE A 73 -16.91 -11.08 -3.04
CA ILE A 73 -16.13 -12.27 -2.68
C ILE A 73 -16.63 -13.00 -1.42
N LYS A 74 -17.86 -12.73 -0.97
CA LYS A 74 -18.37 -13.16 0.36
C LYS A 74 -18.19 -14.67 0.60
N GLU A 75 -18.41 -15.48 -0.42
CA GLU A 75 -18.27 -16.94 -0.34
C GLU A 75 -16.80 -17.39 -0.27
N THR A 76 -15.90 -16.67 -0.93
CA THR A 76 -14.46 -16.99 -0.98
C THR A 76 -13.64 -16.34 0.13
N LEU A 77 -14.22 -15.43 0.93
CA LEU A 77 -13.54 -14.80 2.08
C LEU A 77 -12.93 -15.83 3.04
N ARG A 78 -13.61 -16.96 3.23
CA ARG A 78 -13.18 -18.02 4.14
C ARG A 78 -11.90 -18.72 3.68
N THR A 79 -11.58 -18.64 2.40
CA THR A 79 -10.34 -19.19 1.83
C THR A 79 -9.13 -18.38 2.27
N PHE A 80 -9.23 -17.05 2.30
CA PHE A 80 -8.08 -16.15 2.51
C PHE A 80 -7.99 -15.60 3.92
N GLY A 81 -9.14 -15.40 4.58
CA GLY A 81 -9.21 -14.81 5.92
C GLY A 81 -8.26 -15.46 6.92
N PRO A 82 -8.19 -16.80 7.04
CA PRO A 82 -7.27 -17.45 7.98
C PRO A 82 -5.78 -17.16 7.73
N GLU A 83 -5.36 -16.96 6.50
CA GLU A 83 -3.96 -16.65 6.15
C GLU A 83 -3.62 -15.18 6.42
N ILE A 84 -4.51 -14.27 6.03
CA ILE A 84 -4.42 -12.83 6.33
C ILE A 84 -4.40 -12.61 7.85
N GLN A 85 -5.26 -13.32 8.59
CA GLN A 85 -5.34 -13.24 10.06
C GLN A 85 -4.12 -13.80 10.77
N ARG A 86 -3.41 -14.75 10.17
CA ARG A 86 -2.13 -15.27 10.69
C ARG A 86 -0.94 -14.43 10.24
N GLY A 87 -1.15 -13.47 9.35
CA GLY A 87 -0.10 -12.64 8.78
C GLY A 87 0.83 -13.41 7.85
N SER A 88 0.37 -14.50 7.23
CA SER A 88 1.13 -15.23 6.20
C SER A 88 0.89 -14.68 4.79
N LEU A 89 -0.14 -13.85 4.63
CA LEU A 89 -0.56 -13.27 3.36
C LEU A 89 -0.88 -11.79 3.54
N GLY A 90 -0.27 -10.93 2.73
CA GLY A 90 -0.56 -9.50 2.71
C GLY A 90 -1.92 -9.22 2.07
N LEU A 91 -2.50 -8.06 2.38
CA LEU A 91 -3.78 -7.64 1.83
C LEU A 91 -3.77 -6.16 1.44
N VAL A 92 -4.26 -5.87 0.24
CA VAL A 92 -4.73 -4.53 -0.13
C VAL A 92 -6.21 -4.61 -0.49
N LEU A 93 -7.05 -3.97 0.30
CA LEU A 93 -8.50 -3.90 0.07
C LEU A 93 -8.86 -2.53 -0.49
N PHE A 94 -9.21 -2.47 -1.78
CA PHE A 94 -9.93 -1.33 -2.35
C PHE A 94 -11.42 -1.54 -2.13
N THR A 95 -11.99 -0.71 -1.27
CA THR A 95 -13.41 -0.75 -0.94
C THR A 95 -14.27 -0.24 -2.10
N GLY A 96 -15.54 -0.63 -2.10
CA GLY A 96 -16.51 -0.16 -3.07
C GLY A 96 -17.93 -0.62 -2.73
N PRO A 97 -18.90 -0.33 -3.61
CA PRO A 97 -20.31 -0.66 -3.38
C PRO A 97 -20.61 -2.17 -3.32
N LEU A 98 -19.71 -3.03 -3.82
CA LEU A 98 -19.87 -4.48 -3.80
C LEU A 98 -19.15 -5.13 -2.61
N PHE A 99 -18.09 -4.50 -2.08
CA PHE A 99 -17.33 -5.05 -0.96
C PHE A 99 -16.47 -3.98 -0.23
N PRO A 100 -16.39 -4.00 1.12
CA PRO A 100 -17.24 -4.76 2.04
C PRO A 100 -18.68 -4.25 2.03
N GLN A 101 -19.66 -5.14 2.21
CA GLN A 101 -21.08 -4.75 2.31
C GLN A 101 -21.49 -4.45 3.74
N ASP A 102 -20.87 -5.13 4.71
CA ASP A 102 -21.13 -5.00 6.13
C ASP A 102 -19.83 -5.17 6.96
N ILE A 103 -19.92 -4.95 8.27
CA ILE A 103 -18.78 -5.13 9.19
C ILE A 103 -18.43 -6.62 9.35
N ASP A 104 -19.38 -7.53 9.11
CA ASP A 104 -19.13 -8.97 9.19
C ASP A 104 -18.19 -9.45 8.09
N ASP A 105 -18.25 -8.86 6.90
CA ASP A 105 -17.29 -9.12 5.83
C ASP A 105 -15.85 -8.80 6.27
N LEU A 106 -15.65 -7.65 6.92
CA LEU A 106 -14.35 -7.26 7.49
C LEU A 106 -13.93 -8.16 8.65
N ARG A 107 -14.89 -8.60 9.47
CA ARG A 107 -14.63 -9.56 10.56
C ARG A 107 -14.15 -10.89 10.03
N VAL A 108 -14.78 -11.44 8.99
CA VAL A 108 -14.36 -12.71 8.38
C VAL A 108 -12.98 -12.56 7.73
N LEU A 109 -12.68 -11.42 7.13
CA LEU A 109 -11.41 -11.18 6.46
C LEU A 109 -10.25 -10.93 7.45
N LEU A 110 -10.46 -10.03 8.41
CA LEU A 110 -9.40 -9.48 9.27
C LEU A 110 -9.37 -10.10 10.67
N GLY A 111 -10.45 -10.77 11.10
CA GLY A 111 -10.58 -11.37 12.43
C GLY A 111 -11.04 -10.40 13.53
N PHE A 112 -11.45 -9.18 13.18
CA PHE A 112 -11.86 -8.14 14.13
C PHE A 112 -13.26 -7.62 13.84
N SER A 113 -14.05 -7.36 14.89
CA SER A 113 -15.46 -6.95 14.76
C SER A 113 -15.73 -5.48 15.12
N THR A 114 -14.71 -4.73 15.56
CA THR A 114 -14.88 -3.38 16.15
C THR A 114 -14.70 -2.25 15.14
N PHE A 115 -15.18 -2.42 13.91
CA PHE A 115 -15.14 -1.36 12.89
C PHE A 115 -16.40 -0.50 12.93
N GLY A 116 -16.23 0.82 12.78
CA GLY A 116 -17.25 1.68 12.23
C GLY A 116 -17.14 1.68 10.70
N MET A 117 -18.28 1.68 10.02
CA MET A 117 -18.36 1.74 8.56
C MET A 117 -19.48 2.66 8.13
N ALA A 118 -19.17 3.60 7.25
CA ALA A 118 -20.13 4.48 6.60
C ALA A 118 -19.77 4.65 5.12
N THR A 119 -20.74 5.07 4.31
CA THR A 119 -20.51 5.46 2.92
C THR A 119 -20.82 6.94 2.76
N THR A 120 -20.07 7.59 1.87
CA THR A 120 -20.28 9.00 1.56
C THR A 120 -19.86 9.29 0.14
N SER A 121 -20.47 10.32 -0.44
CA SER A 121 -20.15 10.87 -1.75
C SER A 121 -19.79 12.35 -1.68
N ALA A 122 -19.63 12.91 -0.48
CA ALA A 122 -19.25 14.31 -0.31
C ALA A 122 -17.79 14.52 -0.76
N SER A 123 -17.54 15.46 -1.66
CA SER A 123 -16.17 15.78 -2.10
C SER A 123 -15.31 16.22 -0.93
N ALA A 124 -14.10 15.69 -0.84
CA ALA A 124 -13.12 16.09 0.15
C ALA A 124 -11.70 16.06 -0.41
N ASP A 125 -10.90 17.08 -0.09
CA ASP A 125 -9.50 17.14 -0.47
C ASP A 125 -8.68 16.09 0.31
N VAL A 126 -7.62 15.59 -0.33
CA VAL A 126 -6.74 14.56 0.23
C VAL A 126 -5.58 15.21 0.99
N GLU A 127 -5.29 14.68 2.16
CA GLU A 127 -4.18 15.09 3.01
C GLU A 127 -3.32 13.90 3.41
N SER A 128 -2.01 14.12 3.52
CA SER A 128 -1.08 13.15 4.08
C SER A 128 -0.79 13.49 5.53
N LEU A 129 -0.76 12.49 6.41
CA LEU A 129 -0.26 12.69 7.77
C LEU A 129 1.26 12.81 7.76
N THR A 130 1.82 13.54 8.73
CA THR A 130 3.28 13.56 8.93
C THR A 130 3.68 12.25 9.61
N THR A 131 4.20 11.31 8.82
CA THR A 131 4.71 10.01 9.28
C THR A 131 5.92 9.60 8.44
N ASP A 132 6.78 8.74 8.98
CA ASP A 132 7.94 8.18 8.28
C ASP A 132 7.56 7.01 7.35
N ASP A 133 6.27 6.83 7.08
CA ASP A 133 5.77 5.75 6.22
C ASP A 133 6.23 5.95 4.75
N PRO A 134 6.84 4.92 4.12
CA PRO A 134 7.31 5.02 2.74
C PRO A 134 6.23 5.41 1.72
N LEU A 135 4.98 4.99 1.92
CA LEU A 135 3.87 5.35 1.03
C LEU A 135 3.57 6.85 1.09
N VAL A 136 3.69 7.43 2.29
CA VAL A 136 3.44 8.86 2.52
C VAL A 136 4.52 9.72 1.87
N GLY A 137 5.79 9.32 2.01
CA GLY A 137 6.93 10.06 1.44
C GLY A 137 7.09 9.91 -0.08
N ALA A 138 6.58 8.83 -0.67
CA ALA A 138 6.80 8.51 -2.09
C ALA A 138 5.87 9.24 -3.06
N ILE A 139 4.73 9.74 -2.60
CA ILE A 139 3.67 10.31 -3.44
C ILE A 139 3.37 11.74 -2.98
N PRO A 140 3.32 12.73 -3.88
CA PRO A 140 2.95 14.10 -3.52
C PRO A 140 1.43 14.20 -3.34
N TRP A 141 0.91 13.69 -2.23
CA TRP A 141 -0.51 13.54 -1.92
C TRP A 141 -1.35 14.83 -2.03
N ARG A 142 -0.73 16.00 -1.77
CA ARG A 142 -1.39 17.31 -1.96
C ARG A 142 -1.79 17.63 -3.40
N THR A 143 -1.27 16.87 -4.37
CA THR A 143 -1.62 17.01 -5.79
C THR A 143 -2.73 16.05 -6.22
N ALA A 144 -3.18 15.16 -5.33
CA ALA A 144 -4.25 14.23 -5.62
C ALA A 144 -5.55 14.99 -5.90
N PRO A 145 -6.37 14.55 -6.87
CA PRO A 145 -7.72 15.05 -7.02
C PRO A 145 -8.52 14.83 -5.73
N PRO A 146 -9.56 15.65 -5.48
CA PRO A 146 -10.50 15.39 -4.41
C PRO A 146 -11.10 13.99 -4.53
N ILE A 147 -11.39 13.35 -3.39
CA ILE A 147 -12.09 12.07 -3.34
C ILE A 147 -13.56 12.30 -3.02
N GLN A 148 -14.45 11.65 -3.76
CA GLN A 148 -15.90 11.70 -3.56
C GLN A 148 -16.39 10.36 -3.02
N ALA A 149 -16.94 9.49 -3.86
CA ALA A 149 -17.51 8.21 -3.43
C ALA A 149 -16.46 7.34 -2.72
N ARG A 150 -16.72 7.03 -1.44
CA ARG A 150 -15.81 6.28 -0.58
C ARG A 150 -16.53 5.56 0.56
N THR A 151 -15.89 4.52 1.07
CA THR A 151 -16.22 3.87 2.33
C THR A 151 -15.32 4.43 3.43
N VAL A 152 -15.91 4.99 4.47
CA VAL A 152 -15.22 5.48 5.65
C VAL A 152 -15.17 4.36 6.68
N LEU A 153 -13.97 3.84 6.93
CA LEU A 153 -13.70 2.82 7.94
C LEU A 153 -13.04 3.46 9.15
N THR A 154 -13.54 3.16 10.35
CA THR A 154 -12.97 3.69 11.59
C THR A 154 -12.74 2.58 12.61
N ASN A 155 -11.56 2.59 13.21
CA ASN A 155 -11.26 1.83 14.42
C ASN A 155 -9.97 2.42 15.02
N PRO A 156 -10.04 3.27 16.06
CA PRO A 156 -8.87 3.99 16.56
C PRO A 156 -7.79 3.09 17.16
N ASN A 157 -8.13 1.85 17.50
CA ASN A 157 -7.19 0.90 18.10
C ASN A 157 -6.49 0.03 17.04
N LEU A 158 -7.15 -0.23 15.91
CA LEU A 158 -6.65 -1.14 14.87
C LEU A 158 -6.19 -0.44 13.60
N LEU A 159 -6.80 0.68 13.24
CA LEU A 159 -6.48 1.39 12.00
C LEU A 159 -5.53 2.55 12.28
N GLU A 160 -4.39 2.51 11.60
CA GLU A 160 -3.46 3.60 11.49
C GLU A 160 -3.71 4.34 10.17
N PRO A 161 -4.33 5.52 10.19
CA PRO A 161 -4.47 6.31 8.98
C PRO A 161 -3.08 6.75 8.49
N LEU A 162 -2.85 6.63 7.18
CA LEU A 162 -1.66 7.14 6.52
C LEU A 162 -2.03 8.37 5.69
N ILE A 163 -3.11 8.24 4.92
CA ILE A 163 -3.70 9.29 4.10
C ILE A 163 -5.11 9.54 4.59
N THR A 164 -5.46 10.80 4.77
CA THR A 164 -6.76 11.25 5.25
C THR A 164 -7.41 12.19 4.25
N THR A 165 -8.67 12.53 4.49
CA THR A 165 -9.31 13.69 3.87
C THR A 165 -9.15 14.93 4.76
N GLN A 166 -9.39 16.13 4.22
CA GLN A 166 -9.41 17.39 4.99
C GLN A 166 -10.41 17.40 6.16
N VAL A 167 -11.39 16.50 6.17
CA VAL A 167 -12.36 16.32 7.26
C VAL A 167 -11.95 15.24 8.27
N GLY A 168 -10.74 14.68 8.13
CA GLY A 168 -10.15 13.73 9.07
C GLY A 168 -10.56 12.26 8.87
N GLU A 169 -11.19 11.92 7.74
CA GLU A 169 -11.54 10.52 7.45
C GLU A 169 -10.34 9.79 6.86
N GLY A 170 -10.09 8.55 7.32
CA GLY A 170 -9.00 7.72 6.78
C GLY A 170 -9.30 7.24 5.36
N LEU A 171 -8.50 7.70 4.39
CA LEU A 171 -8.60 7.31 2.98
C LEU A 171 -7.74 6.08 2.68
N ILE A 172 -6.50 6.05 3.17
CA ILE A 172 -5.63 4.86 3.14
C ILE A 172 -5.19 4.61 4.57
N GLN A 173 -5.48 3.41 5.05
CA GLN A 173 -5.26 3.02 6.43
C GLN A 173 -4.52 1.69 6.48
N ARG A 174 -3.52 1.60 7.35
CA ARG A 174 -2.83 0.34 7.67
C ARG A 174 -3.48 -0.31 8.88
N VAL A 175 -3.58 -1.63 8.89
CA VAL A 175 -4.02 -2.39 10.07
C VAL A 175 -2.81 -2.65 10.98
N ARG A 176 -2.89 -2.19 12.23
CA ARG A 176 -1.88 -2.42 13.29
C ARG A 176 -1.78 -3.90 13.66
N GLY A 177 -0.61 -4.34 14.09
CA GLY A 177 -0.34 -5.75 14.42
C GLY A 177 -0.20 -6.66 13.19
N ARG A 178 -0.05 -6.06 12.00
CA ARG A 178 0.14 -6.75 10.71
C ARG A 178 1.40 -6.28 9.98
N GLU A 179 2.43 -5.86 10.71
CA GLU A 179 3.60 -5.19 10.14
C GLU A 179 4.49 -6.13 9.30
N ALA A 180 4.43 -7.44 9.53
CA ALA A 180 5.25 -8.41 8.78
C ALA A 180 4.78 -8.62 7.33
N THR A 181 3.46 -8.61 7.08
CA THR A 181 2.88 -8.83 5.74
C THR A 181 2.11 -7.65 5.18
N GLN A 182 1.86 -6.64 6.02
CA GLN A 182 1.13 -5.41 5.73
C GLN A 182 -0.32 -5.66 5.27
N VAL A 183 -1.25 -4.90 5.86
CA VAL A 183 -2.65 -4.90 5.45
C VAL A 183 -3.11 -3.46 5.29
N TYR A 184 -3.49 -3.12 4.07
CA TYR A 184 -3.96 -1.78 3.69
C TYR A 184 -5.44 -1.81 3.32
N LEU A 185 -6.18 -0.83 3.83
CA LEU A 185 -7.57 -0.57 3.48
C LEU A 185 -7.63 0.78 2.76
N VAL A 186 -8.15 0.78 1.54
CA VAL A 186 -8.32 1.95 0.68
C VAL A 186 -9.80 2.27 0.57
N GLY A 187 -10.22 3.37 1.20
CA GLY A 187 -11.61 3.80 1.28
C GLY A 187 -12.17 4.37 -0.03
N GLY A 188 -11.31 4.92 -0.88
CA GLY A 188 -11.72 5.56 -2.14
C GLY A 188 -12.17 4.54 -3.18
N TRP A 189 -13.34 4.76 -3.78
CA TRP A 189 -13.86 3.88 -4.83
C TRP A 189 -13.24 4.27 -6.16
N MET A 190 -12.04 3.75 -6.46
CA MET A 190 -11.22 4.19 -7.61
C MET A 190 -11.88 3.93 -8.98
N GLY A 191 -12.77 2.93 -9.07
CA GLY A 191 -13.55 2.64 -10.28
C GLY A 191 -14.85 3.46 -10.41
N HIS A 192 -15.22 4.27 -9.41
CA HIS A 192 -16.49 5.00 -9.43
C HIS A 192 -16.41 6.26 -10.31
N PRO A 193 -17.43 6.60 -11.12
CA PRO A 193 -17.40 7.77 -12.01
C PRO A 193 -17.09 9.10 -11.31
N SER A 194 -17.54 9.29 -10.06
CA SER A 194 -17.26 10.52 -9.29
C SER A 194 -15.77 10.72 -8.94
N ASN A 195 -14.94 9.68 -9.12
CA ASN A 195 -13.52 9.72 -8.81
C ASN A 195 -12.68 9.55 -10.10
N GLU A 196 -13.26 9.80 -11.28
CA GLU A 196 -12.57 9.56 -12.55
C GLU A 196 -11.27 10.35 -12.73
N ASP A 197 -11.17 11.54 -12.12
CA ASP A 197 -9.97 12.37 -12.15
C ASP A 197 -8.74 11.64 -11.58
N TRP A 198 -8.94 10.67 -10.68
CA TRP A 198 -7.86 9.84 -10.15
C TRP A 198 -7.18 9.01 -11.25
N ARG A 199 -7.90 8.62 -12.30
CA ARG A 199 -7.32 7.90 -13.44
C ARG A 199 -6.33 8.76 -14.23
N GLY A 200 -6.56 10.06 -14.28
CA GLY A 200 -5.69 11.03 -14.96
C GLY A 200 -4.55 11.54 -14.07
N TRP A 201 -4.56 11.21 -12.77
CA TRP A 201 -3.55 11.71 -11.85
C TRP A 201 -2.19 11.04 -12.11
N PRO A 202 -1.12 11.81 -12.38
CA PRO A 202 0.18 11.24 -12.77
C PRO A 202 0.79 10.27 -11.76
N TYR A 203 0.36 10.33 -10.50
CA TYR A 203 0.87 9.49 -9.42
C TYR A 203 -0.02 8.28 -9.10
N PHE A 204 -1.12 8.06 -9.84
CA PHE A 204 -2.02 6.94 -9.59
C PHE A 204 -1.30 5.58 -9.59
N ASN A 205 -0.43 5.34 -10.58
CA ASN A 205 0.30 4.08 -10.65
C ASN A 205 1.29 3.91 -9.49
N TYR A 206 1.82 5.00 -8.93
CA TYR A 206 2.74 4.93 -7.80
C TYR A 206 2.07 4.48 -6.51
N LEU A 207 0.75 4.68 -6.37
CA LEU A 207 -0.04 4.09 -5.28
C LEU A 207 0.02 2.56 -5.31
N ILE A 208 0.14 1.96 -6.50
CA ILE A 208 0.13 0.51 -6.69
C ILE A 208 1.54 -0.07 -6.53
N TYR A 209 2.57 0.72 -6.79
CA TYR A 209 3.97 0.29 -6.74
C TYR A 209 4.60 0.35 -5.35
N ARG A 210 3.87 0.82 -4.34
CA ARG A 210 4.36 1.12 -2.98
C ARG A 210 3.56 0.37 -1.94
#